data_AF-A0A538SLM6-F1
#
_entry.id   AF-A0A538SLM6-F1
#
_cell.length_a   1.000
_cell.length_b   1.000
_cell.length_c   1.000
_cell.angle_alpha   90.00
_cell.angle_beta   90.00
_cell.angle_gamma   90.00
#
_symmetry.space_group_name_H-M   'P 1'
#
loop_
_entity.id
_entity.type
_entity.pdbx_description
1 polymer ?
#
loop_
_entity_poly.entity_id
_entity_poly.type
_entity_poly.pdbx_seq_one_letter_code
_entity_poly.pdbx_strand_id
1 'polypeptide(L)'
;MRDSDGRPAPLEPYLGMPAHAVVTRVDGSVFAHLHPIGTVSPASQMALTLRTPADTVPGSLARRLAGMGSMGAMGDPAAGPPGEFAIPYGFPSPGRYRLWVQVRLRGEVETGVFDAYVSPTAGNRISRPLISSPALRR
;
A
#
# COMPACT_ATOMS: atom_id res chain seq x y z
N MET A 1 0.85 -7.46 13.01
CA MET A 1 -0.21 -8.47 12.82
C MET A 1 0.08 -9.64 13.76
N ARG A 2 -0.95 -10.16 14.44
CA ARG A 2 -0.81 -11.28 15.39
C ARG A 2 -1.82 -12.37 15.06
N ASP A 3 -1.50 -13.62 15.37
CA ASP A 3 -2.42 -14.75 15.27
C ASP A 3 -3.40 -14.80 16.47
N SER A 4 -4.24 -15.84 16.52
CA SER A 4 -5.19 -16.08 17.61
C SER A 4 -4.53 -16.27 18.97
N ASP A 5 -3.29 -16.73 18.98
CA ASP A 5 -2.50 -16.98 20.19
C ASP A 5 -1.68 -15.75 20.59
N GLY A 6 -1.84 -14.63 19.87
CA GLY A 6 -1.12 -13.39 20.10
C GLY A 6 0.33 -13.40 19.59
N ARG A 7 0.81 -14.44 18.92
CA ARG A 7 2.16 -14.48 18.35
C ARG A 7 2.22 -13.66 17.06
N PRO A 8 3.38 -13.05 16.71
CA PRO A 8 3.52 -12.35 15.44
C PRO A 8 3.21 -13.30 14.28
N ALA A 9 2.28 -12.90 13.42
CA ALA A 9 1.86 -13.69 12.27
C ALA A 9 2.78 -13.37 11.08
N PRO A 10 3.62 -14.31 10.59
CA PRO A 10 4.54 -14.03 9.50
C PRO A 10 3.75 -13.67 8.24
N LEU A 11 4.17 -12.58 7.59
CA LEU A 11 3.55 -12.12 6.35
C LEU A 11 4.27 -12.77 5.16
N GLU A 12 3.49 -13.20 4.19
CA GLU A 12 4.01 -13.68 2.92
C GLU A 12 4.10 -12.52 1.93
N PRO A 13 5.11 -12.49 1.05
CA PRO A 13 5.14 -11.54 -0.05
C PRO A 13 3.89 -11.71 -0.94
N TYR A 14 3.18 -10.60 -1.13
CA TYR A 14 2.14 -10.45 -2.14
C TYR A 14 2.62 -9.38 -3.11
N LEU A 15 2.61 -9.66 -4.42
CA LEU A 15 3.19 -8.75 -5.44
C LEU A 15 4.63 -8.29 -5.11
N GLY A 16 5.41 -9.14 -4.43
CA GLY A 16 6.80 -8.87 -4.06
C GLY A 16 7.00 -7.99 -2.82
N MET A 17 5.96 -7.69 -2.03
CA MET A 17 6.06 -6.87 -0.81
C MET A 17 5.22 -7.45 0.34
N PRO A 18 5.55 -7.17 1.62
CA PRO A 18 4.80 -7.70 2.75
C PRO A 18 3.41 -7.07 2.94
N ALA A 19 3.14 -5.91 2.33
CA ALA A 19 1.85 -5.24 2.40
C ALA A 19 1.65 -4.26 1.23
N HIS A 20 0.39 -3.90 0.97
CA HIS A 20 -0.02 -2.84 0.05
C HIS A 20 -1.08 -1.96 0.72
N ALA A 21 -1.11 -0.67 0.41
CA ALA A 21 -2.19 0.19 0.88
C ALA A 21 -2.71 1.12 -0.19
N VAL A 22 -4.01 1.43 -0.10
CA VAL A 22 -4.66 2.51 -0.82
C VAL A 22 -5.22 3.49 0.20
N VAL A 23 -5.02 4.78 -0.03
CA VAL A 23 -5.59 5.87 0.76
C VAL A 23 -6.45 6.73 -0.14
N THR A 24 -7.68 7.02 0.29
CA THR A 24 -8.57 7.97 -0.36
C THR A 24 -9.10 8.98 0.64
N ARG A 25 -9.33 10.21 0.22
CA ARG A 25 -10.16 11.16 0.99
C ARG A 25 -11.62 10.95 0.61
N VAL A 26 -12.53 11.09 1.57
CA VAL A 26 -13.97 10.80 1.38
C VAL A 26 -14.61 11.65 0.27
N ASP A 27 -14.10 12.86 0.03
CA ASP A 27 -14.58 13.75 -1.04
C ASP A 27 -13.86 13.56 -2.38
N GLY A 28 -13.03 12.52 -2.51
CA GLY A 28 -12.35 12.17 -3.75
C GLY A 28 -11.14 13.02 -4.11
N SER A 29 -10.79 14.04 -3.31
CA SER A 29 -9.69 14.95 -3.66
C SER A 29 -8.29 14.35 -3.45
N VAL A 30 -8.19 13.14 -2.88
CA VAL A 30 -6.93 12.42 -2.67
C VAL A 30 -7.13 10.95 -3.02
N PHE A 31 -6.17 10.42 -3.79
CA PHE A 31 -5.97 9.00 -4.02
C PHE A 31 -4.47 8.71 -3.98
N ALA A 32 -4.05 7.71 -3.21
CA ALA A 32 -2.66 7.27 -3.18
C ALA A 32 -2.59 5.74 -3.07
N HIS A 33 -1.69 5.13 -3.85
CA HIS A 33 -1.32 3.72 -3.72
C HIS A 33 0.10 3.64 -3.15
N LEU A 34 0.29 2.84 -2.11
CA LEU A 34 1.46 2.91 -1.23
C LEU A 34 2.05 1.53 -0.95
N HIS A 35 3.39 1.48 -0.84
CA HIS A 35 4.16 0.28 -0.52
C HIS A 35 5.06 0.50 0.71
N PRO A 36 5.45 -0.55 1.45
CA PRO A 36 6.34 -0.44 2.61
C PRO A 36 7.71 0.19 2.31
N ILE A 37 8.22 0.02 1.08
CA ILE A 37 9.51 0.57 0.65
C ILE A 37 9.45 2.04 0.17
N GLY A 38 8.31 2.73 0.28
CA GLY A 38 8.21 4.17 0.02
C GLY A 38 6.89 4.66 -0.58
N THR A 39 6.69 5.99 -0.51
CA THR A 39 5.53 6.74 -1.01
C THR A 39 5.49 6.90 -2.53
N VAL A 40 6.54 6.48 -3.23
CA VAL A 40 6.61 6.43 -4.68
C VAL A 40 6.69 4.96 -5.03
N SER A 41 5.69 4.42 -5.74
CA SER A 41 5.87 3.07 -6.26
C SER A 41 7.17 3.06 -7.09
N PRO A 42 8.03 2.03 -6.98
CA PRO A 42 9.23 1.96 -7.83
C PRO A 42 8.89 2.17 -9.31
N ALA A 43 7.73 1.66 -9.74
CA ALA A 43 7.17 1.90 -11.06
C ALA A 43 6.84 3.38 -11.33
N SER A 44 6.27 4.11 -10.37
CA SER A 44 5.98 5.55 -10.46
C SER A 44 7.26 6.40 -10.45
N GLN A 45 8.28 5.99 -9.69
CA GLN A 45 9.59 6.67 -9.69
C GLN A 45 10.29 6.45 -11.03
N MET A 46 10.31 5.21 -11.53
CA MET A 46 10.82 4.90 -12.86
C MET A 46 10.02 5.63 -13.95
N ALA A 47 8.68 5.69 -13.84
CA ALA A 47 7.84 6.44 -14.77
C ALA A 47 8.21 7.93 -14.80
N LEU A 48 8.42 8.54 -13.64
CA LEU A 48 8.81 9.95 -13.55
C LEU A 48 10.20 10.18 -14.16
N THR A 49 11.17 9.32 -13.87
CA THR A 49 12.54 9.39 -14.42
C THR A 49 12.59 9.17 -15.92
N LEU A 50 11.77 8.25 -16.45
CA LEU A 50 11.76 7.87 -17.87
C LEU A 50 10.81 8.69 -18.73
N ARG A 51 10.03 9.59 -18.12
CA ARG A 51 9.12 10.46 -18.84
C ARG A 51 9.91 11.39 -19.75
N THR A 52 9.50 11.46 -21.01
CA THR A 52 10.03 12.44 -21.97
C THR A 52 8.92 13.42 -22.41
N PRO A 53 9.27 14.57 -23.00
CA PRO A 53 8.28 15.47 -23.59
C PRO A 53 7.40 14.83 -24.69
N ALA A 54 7.81 13.68 -25.23
CA ALA A 54 7.05 12.92 -26.23
C ALA A 54 5.95 12.03 -25.61
N ASP A 55 5.88 11.90 -24.28
CA ASP A 55 4.84 11.15 -23.57
C ASP A 55 3.53 11.93 -23.42
N THR A 56 2.99 12.37 -24.56
CA THR A 56 1.72 13.10 -24.64
C THR A 56 0.53 12.17 -24.86
N VAL A 57 0.78 10.94 -25.33
CA VAL A 57 -0.24 9.93 -25.58
C VAL A 57 -0.51 9.13 -24.29
N PRO A 58 -1.75 9.10 -23.78
CA PRO A 58 -2.10 8.29 -22.62
C PRO A 58 -1.65 6.83 -22.77
N GLY A 59 -0.95 6.31 -21.77
CA GLY A 59 -0.52 4.90 -21.71
C GLY A 59 0.76 4.54 -22.48
N SER A 60 1.39 5.47 -23.22
CA SER A 60 2.67 5.21 -23.92
C SER A 60 3.79 4.82 -22.96
N LEU A 61 3.92 5.56 -21.87
CA LEU A 61 4.92 5.34 -20.82
C LEU A 61 4.67 4.02 -20.08
N ALA A 62 3.41 3.72 -19.74
CA ALA A 62 3.03 2.47 -19.08
C ALA A 62 3.41 1.22 -19.90
N ARG A 63 3.21 1.25 -21.22
CA ARG A 63 3.59 0.15 -22.12
C ARG A 63 5.12 -0.03 -22.21
N ARG A 64 5.88 1.06 -22.21
CA ARG A 64 7.36 1.00 -22.18
C ARG A 64 7.87 0.44 -20.86
N LEU A 65 7.30 0.86 -19.74
CA LEU A 65 7.62 0.32 -18.41
C LEU A 65 7.29 -1.17 -18.28
N ALA A 66 6.15 -1.62 -18.80
CA ALA A 66 5.77 -3.03 -18.83
C ALA A 66 6.78 -3.88 -19.61
N GLY A 67 7.39 -3.34 -20.67
CA GLY A 67 8.47 -4.01 -21.41
C GLY A 67 9.81 -4.08 -20.65
N MET A 68 10.04 -3.19 -19.68
CA MET A 68 11.26 -3.15 -18.87
C MET A 68 11.15 -4.03 -17.60
N GLY A 69 9.94 -4.19 -17.06
CA GLY A 69 9.66 -4.97 -15.84
C GLY A 69 9.88 -6.49 -15.94
N SER A 70 10.24 -7.02 -17.12
CA SER A 70 10.66 -8.43 -17.27
C SER A 70 12.08 -8.72 -16.77
N MET A 71 12.85 -7.72 -16.34
CA MET A 71 14.18 -7.91 -15.74
C MET A 71 14.32 -7.13 -14.44
N GLY A 72 14.12 -7.76 -13.27
CA GLY A 72 14.50 -7.13 -12.00
C GLY A 72 13.68 -7.50 -10.78
N ALA A 73 13.42 -8.79 -10.54
CA ALA A 73 13.14 -9.26 -9.19
C ALA A 73 14.50 -9.41 -8.45
N MET A 74 15.11 -8.28 -8.06
CA MET A 74 16.32 -8.25 -7.26
C MET A 74 15.94 -8.06 -5.79
N GLY A 75 16.16 -9.14 -5.00
CA GLY A 75 16.33 -9.27 -3.55
C GLY A 75 15.70 -8.24 -2.60
N ASP A 76 14.91 -8.73 -1.63
CA ASP A 76 14.21 -8.00 -0.57
C ASP A 76 15.13 -7.28 0.45
N PRO A 77 15.22 -5.93 0.45
CA PRO A 77 15.77 -5.17 1.58
C PRO A 77 14.70 -4.82 2.64
N ALA A 78 13.45 -5.28 2.48
CA ALA A 78 12.28 -4.75 3.18
C ALA A 78 11.66 -5.70 4.23
N ALA A 79 12.37 -6.77 4.61
CA ALA A 79 11.86 -7.69 5.63
C ALA A 79 11.99 -7.05 7.02
N GLY A 80 10.93 -6.37 7.47
CA GLY A 80 10.76 -5.98 8.87
C GLY A 80 10.59 -7.20 9.79
N PRO A 81 10.46 -7.00 11.11
CA PRO A 81 10.13 -8.08 12.04
C PRO A 81 8.89 -8.87 11.57
N PRO A 82 8.82 -10.19 11.85
CA PRO A 82 7.67 -10.99 11.44
C PRO A 82 6.34 -10.37 11.87
N GLY A 83 5.40 -10.23 10.93
CA GLY A 83 4.10 -9.62 11.21
C GLY A 83 4.09 -8.11 11.31
N GLU A 84 5.21 -7.42 11.12
CA GLU A 84 5.31 -5.97 11.16
C GLU A 84 5.72 -5.40 9.80
N PHE A 85 5.10 -4.29 9.44
CA PHE A 85 5.44 -3.48 8.27
C PHE A 85 5.07 -2.03 8.56
N ALA A 86 5.76 -1.11 7.89
CA ALA A 86 5.44 0.31 7.93
C ALA A 86 5.26 0.81 6.50
N ILE A 87 4.22 1.61 6.27
CA ILE A 87 3.99 2.30 5.00
C ILE A 87 4.02 3.80 5.31
N PRO A 88 5.11 4.52 5.00
CA PRO A 88 5.19 5.94 5.27
C PRO A 88 4.17 6.68 4.42
N TYR A 89 3.42 7.61 5.01
CA TYR A 89 2.48 8.46 4.29
C TYR A 89 2.25 9.78 5.02
N GLY A 90 2.35 10.89 4.29
CA GLY A 90 1.97 12.23 4.76
C GLY A 90 0.59 12.60 4.23
N PHE A 91 -0.36 12.86 5.12
CA PHE A 91 -1.69 13.31 4.71
C PHE A 91 -1.60 14.74 4.15
N PRO A 92 -2.05 15.00 2.90
CA PRO A 92 -1.85 16.28 2.24
C PRO A 92 -2.74 17.41 2.79
N SER A 93 -3.84 17.05 3.47
CA SER A 93 -4.74 18.02 4.10
C SER A 93 -5.52 17.37 5.25
N PRO A 94 -6.09 18.17 6.17
CA PRO A 94 -7.08 17.67 7.12
C PRO A 94 -8.33 17.12 6.44
N GLY A 95 -8.92 16.10 7.04
CA GLY A 95 -10.16 15.51 6.55
C GLY A 95 -10.38 14.06 6.95
N ARG A 96 -11.43 13.48 6.37
CA ARG A 96 -11.79 12.07 6.53
C ARG A 96 -11.21 11.27 5.38
N TYR A 97 -10.53 10.19 5.73
CA TYR A 97 -9.88 9.28 4.79
C TYR A 97 -10.39 7.85 4.99
N ARG A 98 -10.37 7.08 3.92
CA ARG A 98 -10.51 5.62 3.95
C ARG A 98 -9.25 4.98 3.43
N LEU A 99 -8.77 3.99 4.16
CA LEU A 99 -7.59 3.21 3.88
C LEU A 99 -7.99 1.76 3.67
N TRP A 100 -7.42 1.12 2.65
CA TRP A 100 -7.46 -0.32 2.44
C TRP A 100 -6.04 -0.83 2.54
N VAL A 101 -5.80 -1.79 3.42
CA VAL A 101 -4.49 -2.40 3.63
C VAL A 101 -4.60 -3.88 3.30
N GLN A 102 -3.78 -4.32 2.35
CA GLN A 102 -3.72 -5.70 1.92
C GLN A 102 -2.43 -6.35 2.42
N VAL A 103 -2.56 -7.54 2.96
CA VAL A 103 -1.45 -8.39 3.39
C VAL A 103 -1.75 -9.82 2.93
N ARG A 104 -0.71 -10.64 2.73
CA ARG A 104 -0.90 -12.07 2.53
C ARG A 104 -0.50 -12.83 3.78
N LEU A 105 -1.42 -13.64 4.28
CA LEU A 105 -1.28 -14.43 5.49
C LEU A 105 -1.85 -15.82 5.24
N ARG A 106 -1.06 -16.87 5.51
CA ARG A 106 -1.47 -18.27 5.34
C ARG A 106 -1.96 -18.56 3.92
N GLY A 107 -1.24 -18.07 2.92
CA GLY A 107 -1.54 -18.23 1.51
C GLY A 107 -2.60 -17.27 0.95
N GLU A 108 -3.40 -16.63 1.81
CA GLU A 108 -4.57 -15.82 1.42
C GLU A 108 -4.31 -14.32 1.52
N VAL A 109 -4.92 -13.54 0.63
CA VAL A 109 -4.85 -12.07 0.66
C VAL A 109 -5.99 -11.54 1.52
N GLU A 110 -5.61 -10.92 2.63
CA GLU A 110 -6.52 -10.30 3.60
C GLU A 110 -6.55 -8.79 3.39
N THR A 111 -7.76 -8.19 3.38
CA THR A 111 -7.93 -6.74 3.27
C THR A 111 -8.57 -6.16 4.53
N GLY A 112 -7.82 -5.31 5.23
CA GLY A 112 -8.32 -4.49 6.33
C GLY A 112 -8.73 -3.10 5.84
N VAL A 113 -9.92 -2.63 6.23
CA VAL A 113 -10.42 -1.29 5.90
C VAL A 113 -10.42 -0.42 7.15
N PHE A 114 -9.86 0.79 7.05
CA PHE A 114 -9.74 1.73 8.15
C PHE A 114 -10.28 3.09 7.74
N ASP A 115 -10.95 3.77 8.66
CA ASP A 115 -11.26 5.18 8.52
C ASP A 115 -10.24 5.99 9.34
N ALA A 116 -9.72 7.05 8.75
CA ALA A 116 -8.81 7.97 9.43
C ALA A 116 -9.36 9.40 9.44
N TYR A 117 -9.22 10.06 10.59
CA TYR A 117 -9.58 11.45 10.82
C TYR A 117 -8.29 12.24 11.07
N VAL A 118 -7.93 13.06 10.10
CA VAL A 118 -6.72 13.88 10.12
C VAL A 118 -7.12 15.29 10.51
N SER A 119 -6.55 15.79 11.61
CA SER A 119 -6.80 17.14 12.12
C SER A 119 -5.48 17.91 12.19
N PRO A 120 -5.50 19.23 11.93
CA PRO A 120 -4.29 20.05 12.01
C PRO A 120 -3.82 20.29 13.44
N THR A 121 -4.65 20.02 14.46
CA THR A 121 -4.40 20.46 15.85
C THR A 121 -4.54 19.34 16.88
N ALA A 122 -5.42 18.35 16.62
CA ALA A 122 -5.53 17.15 17.45
C ALA A 122 -4.91 16.01 16.64
N GLY A 123 -3.91 15.30 17.20
CA GLY A 123 -3.21 14.22 16.50
C GLY A 123 -4.15 13.24 15.79
N ASN A 124 -3.67 12.67 14.68
CA ASN A 124 -4.47 11.83 13.79
C ASN A 124 -5.11 10.64 14.54
N ARG A 125 -6.38 10.35 14.22
CA ARG A 125 -7.09 9.18 14.73
C ARG A 125 -7.36 8.19 13.61
N ILE A 126 -7.02 6.92 13.81
CA ILE A 126 -7.26 5.82 12.87
C ILE A 126 -8.16 4.79 13.56
N SER A 127 -9.21 4.34 12.88
CA SER A 127 -10.15 3.35 13.41
C SER A 127 -9.50 1.98 13.59
N ARG A 128 -10.18 1.06 14.29
CA ARG A 128 -9.87 -0.36 14.16
C ARG A 128 -10.23 -0.84 12.74
N PRO A 129 -9.57 -1.89 12.22
CA PRO A 129 -9.91 -2.43 10.91
C PRO A 129 -11.30 -3.06 10.91
N LEU A 130 -12.07 -2.77 9.88
CA LEU A 130 -13.15 -3.62 9.41
C LEU A 130 -12.51 -4.65 8.48
N ILE A 131 -12.45 -5.91 8.90
CA ILE A 131 -11.90 -6.99 8.07
C ILE A 131 -12.96 -7.36 7.04
N SER A 132 -12.61 -7.20 5.75
CA SER A 132 -13.50 -7.58 4.65
C SER A 132 -13.02 -8.90 4.05
N SER A 133 -13.13 -9.99 4.82
CA SER A 133 -12.89 -11.35 4.32
C SER A 133 -14.05 -12.27 4.69
N PRO A 134 -14.58 -13.07 3.74
CA PRO A 134 -15.55 -14.11 4.04
C PRO A 134 -14.95 -15.28 4.84
N ALA A 135 -13.62 -15.41 4.88
CA ALA A 135 -12.90 -16.52 5.51
C ALA A 135 -12.75 -16.42 7.05
N LEU A 136 -13.02 -15.27 7.67
CA LEU A 136 -12.92 -15.06 9.12
C LEU A 136 -14.28 -15.10 9.85
N ARG A 137 -15.29 -15.77 9.27
CA ARG A 137 -16.59 -16.09 9.89
C ARG A 137 -16.73 -17.58 10.25
N ARG A 138 -15.65 -18.24 10.67
CA ARG A 138 -15.72 -19.59 11.26
C ARG A 138 -14.78 -19.71 12.43
#